data_AF-A0A151IFT2-F1
#
_entry.id   AF-A0A151IFT2-F1
#
_cell.length_a   1.000
_cell.length_b   1.000
_cell.length_c   1.000
_cell.angle_alpha   90.00
_cell.angle_beta   90.00
_cell.angle_gamma   90.00
#
_symmetry.space_group_name_H-M   'P 1'
#
loop_
_entity.id
_entity.type
_entity.pdbx_description
1 polymer ?
#
loop_
_entity_poly.entity_id
_entity_poly.type
_entity_poly.pdbx_seq_one_letter_code
_entity_poly.pdbx_strand_id
1 'polypeptide(L)'
;AFSIWAANTSLTFERKTLNPDILISYRGGIHTYIDNRREETICSGLFDGPGGVLAHAFPPMNDPMQSTEIHVDVAEPWLIQLNESISENKLHLLYTLTHEIGHSLELSYNHRADSLMFPYVTDRSATLSIEDILAIQRLYGKNQNEVPSTRSPPVTTDTRKTSTQNLCDLPYVDNVLVLKHHIFVTYRKSIWVIAINGKRYKGPLALNDYLRFLPANVSINAVYQRPSEEIVMFANNKIYMIDYPSFQLKNGWPKTYSDLNFPAEMHVNAALVTNRGQTYVIFDGDSVALMNECDMTIREYHSLKVIFPGISSSPTAAYRYINGSLHFLQKRQYYKFNEFTQTVTNADNFDMKILNVNCPTDGLLRQLQDLLNRLLQSNNLLEYSTEDALDD
;
A
#
# COMPACT_ATOMS: atom_id res chain seq x y z
N ALA A 1 -5.11 -24.64 4.79
CA ALA A 1 -5.62 -23.35 5.30
C ALA A 1 -4.76 -22.85 6.48
N PHE A 2 -4.83 -23.44 7.68
CA PHE A 2 -3.99 -23.02 8.83
C PHE A 2 -2.47 -22.94 8.58
N SER A 3 -1.91 -23.88 7.81
CA SER A 3 -0.49 -23.86 7.44
C SER A 3 -0.08 -22.62 6.67
N ILE A 4 -0.99 -22.02 5.90
CA ILE A 4 -0.74 -20.79 5.11
C ILE A 4 -0.53 -19.61 6.06
N TRP A 5 -1.32 -19.51 7.13
CA TRP A 5 -1.16 -18.49 8.16
C TRP A 5 0.06 -18.74 9.06
N ALA A 6 0.29 -19.99 9.49
CA ALA A 6 1.45 -20.35 10.31
C ALA A 6 2.79 -20.11 9.60
N ALA A 7 2.85 -20.36 8.27
CA ALA A 7 4.05 -20.10 7.49
C ALA A 7 4.48 -18.62 7.52
N ASN A 8 3.54 -17.71 7.75
CA ASN A 8 3.76 -16.26 7.71
C ASN A 8 3.77 -15.60 9.09
N THR A 9 3.56 -16.35 10.17
CA THR A 9 3.43 -15.81 11.53
C THR A 9 4.17 -16.64 12.58
N SER A 10 4.28 -16.11 13.80
CA SER A 10 4.77 -16.91 14.94
C SER A 10 3.75 -17.95 15.44
N LEU A 11 2.53 -17.96 14.88
CA LEU A 11 1.46 -18.86 15.29
C LEU A 11 1.76 -20.31 14.90
N THR A 12 1.34 -21.22 15.78
CA THR A 12 1.30 -22.65 15.53
C THR A 12 -0.12 -23.15 15.73
N PHE A 13 -0.57 -24.06 14.88
CA PHE A 13 -1.90 -24.66 14.99
C PHE A 13 -1.79 -26.16 15.23
N GLU A 14 -2.53 -26.65 16.22
CA GLU A 14 -2.65 -28.06 16.53
C GLU A 14 -4.13 -28.44 16.55
N ARG A 15 -4.46 -29.60 15.96
CA ARG A 15 -5.83 -30.10 15.99
C ARG A 15 -6.12 -30.74 17.35
N LYS A 16 -7.09 -30.21 18.08
CA LYS A 16 -7.63 -30.80 19.31
C LYS A 16 -9.11 -31.13 19.18
N THR A 17 -9.54 -32.19 19.86
CA THR A 17 -10.96 -32.59 19.94
C THR A 17 -11.63 -32.08 21.20
N LEU A 18 -10.87 -31.83 22.27
CA LEU A 18 -11.36 -31.32 23.54
C LEU A 18 -10.93 -29.87 23.68
N ASN A 19 -11.90 -28.96 23.86
CA ASN A 19 -11.70 -27.52 24.11
C ASN A 19 -10.73 -26.84 23.11
N PRO A 20 -10.98 -26.92 21.79
CA PRO A 20 -10.15 -26.22 20.80
C PRO A 20 -10.41 -24.71 20.82
N ASP A 21 -9.41 -23.90 20.47
CA ASP A 21 -9.57 -22.44 20.37
C ASP A 21 -10.46 -22.02 19.19
N ILE A 22 -10.41 -22.79 18.09
CA ILE A 22 -11.18 -22.58 16.86
C ILE A 22 -11.98 -23.85 16.55
N LEU A 23 -13.30 -23.76 16.53
CA LEU A 23 -14.21 -24.81 16.08
C LEU A 23 -14.60 -24.57 14.62
N ILE A 24 -14.54 -25.62 13.79
CA ILE A 24 -14.97 -25.55 12.39
C ILE A 24 -16.10 -26.55 12.17
N SER A 25 -17.16 -26.12 11.48
CA SER A 25 -18.29 -27.00 11.19
C SER A 25 -19.09 -26.64 9.96
N TYR A 26 -19.79 -27.64 9.45
CA TYR A 26 -20.79 -27.48 8.40
C TYR A 26 -22.16 -27.23 9.03
N ARG A 27 -22.88 -26.23 8.52
CA ARG A 27 -24.20 -25.80 8.99
C ARG A 27 -25.04 -25.36 7.79
N GLY A 28 -26.36 -25.28 7.96
CA GLY A 28 -27.26 -24.82 6.89
C GLY A 28 -28.43 -24.06 7.48
N GLY A 29 -28.95 -23.08 6.73
CA GLY A 29 -30.05 -22.23 7.16
C GLY A 29 -29.84 -21.58 8.53
N ILE A 30 -30.90 -21.58 9.34
CA ILE A 30 -30.87 -21.19 10.75
C ILE A 30 -30.17 -22.31 11.54
N HIS A 31 -29.10 -21.96 12.24
CA HIS A 31 -28.31 -22.91 13.01
C HIS A 31 -27.83 -22.31 14.33
N THR A 32 -27.34 -23.15 15.23
CA THR A 32 -26.80 -22.76 16.54
C THR A 32 -25.27 -22.82 16.56
N TYR A 33 -24.69 -22.11 17.52
CA TYR A 33 -23.28 -22.28 17.89
C TYR A 33 -23.01 -23.71 18.37
N ILE A 34 -21.79 -24.20 18.15
CA ILE A 34 -21.34 -25.54 18.54
C ILE A 34 -20.85 -25.58 19.97
N ASP A 35 -20.20 -24.52 20.42
CA ASP A 35 -19.69 -24.49 21.78
C ASP A 35 -20.86 -24.64 22.75
N ASN A 36 -20.95 -25.80 23.41
CA ASN A 36 -22.03 -26.14 24.34
C ASN A 36 -22.18 -25.11 25.47
N ARG A 37 -21.14 -24.30 25.72
CA ARG A 37 -21.14 -23.19 26.69
C ARG A 37 -22.01 -22.01 26.25
N ARG A 38 -22.41 -21.97 24.98
CA ARG A 38 -23.32 -20.96 24.41
C ARG A 38 -24.79 -21.37 24.45
N GLU A 39 -25.14 -22.42 25.21
CA GLU A 39 -26.53 -22.80 25.51
C GLU A 39 -27.45 -22.90 24.27
N GLU A 40 -26.94 -23.46 23.16
CA GLU A 40 -27.69 -23.60 21.90
C GLU A 40 -28.19 -22.27 21.33
N THR A 41 -27.51 -21.15 21.63
CA THR A 41 -27.84 -19.84 21.07
C THR A 41 -27.83 -19.90 19.54
N ILE A 42 -28.88 -19.34 18.93
CA ILE A 42 -29.00 -19.22 17.48
C ILE A 42 -27.89 -18.31 16.96
N CYS A 43 -27.14 -18.79 15.98
CA CYS A 43 -26.11 -18.03 15.29
C CYS A 43 -26.76 -16.89 14.48
N SER A 44 -26.20 -15.69 14.57
CA SER A 44 -26.70 -14.52 13.83
C SER A 44 -26.33 -14.55 12.35
N GLY A 45 -25.31 -15.32 11.96
CA GLY A 45 -24.96 -15.56 10.57
C GLY A 45 -25.89 -16.64 10.01
N LEU A 46 -26.84 -16.25 9.16
CA LEU A 46 -27.78 -17.18 8.54
C LEU A 46 -27.25 -17.59 7.17
N PHE A 47 -27.40 -18.86 6.83
CA PHE A 47 -27.10 -19.38 5.49
C PHE A 47 -28.34 -19.35 4.60
N ASP A 48 -28.13 -19.08 3.31
CA ASP A 48 -29.17 -18.86 2.30
C ASP A 48 -29.30 -20.01 1.28
N GLY A 49 -28.49 -21.05 1.41
CA GLY A 49 -28.50 -22.19 0.49
C GLY A 49 -27.41 -22.05 -0.57
N PRO A 50 -27.56 -22.64 -1.77
CA PRO A 50 -26.52 -22.55 -2.80
C PRO A 50 -26.29 -21.12 -3.32
N GLY A 51 -25.04 -20.67 -3.27
CA GLY A 51 -24.62 -19.32 -3.58
C GLY A 51 -24.95 -18.32 -2.46
N GLY A 52 -24.40 -17.11 -2.54
CA GLY A 52 -24.64 -16.07 -1.54
C GLY A 52 -23.66 -16.18 -0.37
N VAL A 53 -24.13 -16.58 0.82
CA VAL A 53 -23.32 -16.67 2.04
C VAL A 53 -22.64 -18.03 2.13
N LEU A 54 -21.36 -18.07 1.76
CA LEU A 54 -20.64 -19.35 1.67
C LEU A 54 -20.16 -19.89 3.03
N ALA A 55 -19.73 -18.99 3.90
CA ALA A 55 -19.22 -19.28 5.22
C ALA A 55 -19.18 -17.98 6.05
N HIS A 56 -19.02 -18.11 7.36
CA HIS A 56 -18.66 -16.99 8.22
C HIS A 56 -17.81 -17.45 9.40
N ALA A 57 -17.07 -16.52 9.96
CA ALA A 57 -16.25 -16.72 11.13
C ALA A 57 -16.31 -15.53 12.08
N PHE A 58 -16.04 -15.80 13.35
CA PHE A 58 -16.04 -14.78 14.39
C PHE A 58 -14.61 -14.48 14.84
N PRO A 59 -14.30 -13.23 15.22
CA PRO A 59 -13.00 -12.91 15.83
C PRO A 59 -12.82 -13.62 17.17
N PRO A 60 -11.57 -13.68 17.69
CA PRO A 60 -11.31 -14.20 19.03
C PRO A 60 -12.20 -13.51 20.07
N MET A 61 -12.80 -14.29 20.97
CA MET A 61 -13.59 -13.72 22.05
C MET A 61 -12.70 -13.29 23.23
N ASN A 62 -13.13 -12.27 23.96
CA ASN A 62 -12.44 -11.80 25.16
C ASN A 62 -12.51 -12.80 26.33
N ASP A 63 -13.41 -13.79 26.26
CA ASP A 63 -13.53 -14.86 27.24
C ASP A 63 -12.64 -16.06 26.84
N PRO A 64 -11.55 -16.34 27.58
CA PRO A 64 -10.66 -17.46 27.29
C PRO A 64 -11.33 -18.83 27.48
N MET A 65 -12.54 -18.87 28.05
CA MET A 65 -13.35 -20.09 28.14
C MET A 65 -14.29 -20.28 26.95
N GLN A 66 -14.21 -19.51 25.87
CA GLN A 66 -15.07 -19.72 24.69
C GLN A 66 -14.25 -19.91 23.42
N SER A 67 -14.63 -20.93 22.67
CA SER A 67 -14.04 -21.19 21.35
C SER A 67 -14.56 -20.14 20.37
N THR A 68 -13.71 -19.66 19.46
CA THR A 68 -14.23 -19.00 18.26
C THR A 68 -14.72 -20.05 17.27
N GLU A 69 -15.70 -19.70 16.44
CA GLU A 69 -16.33 -20.64 15.52
C GLU A 69 -16.24 -20.15 14.08
N ILE A 70 -16.02 -21.12 13.18
CA ILE A 70 -16.12 -21.00 11.74
C ILE A 70 -17.24 -21.93 11.30
N HIS A 71 -18.24 -21.37 10.63
CA HIS A 71 -19.35 -22.12 10.06
C HIS A 71 -19.26 -22.06 8.54
N VAL A 72 -19.39 -23.21 7.90
CA VAL A 72 -19.34 -23.38 6.45
C VAL A 72 -20.71 -23.85 5.97
N ASP A 73 -21.26 -23.24 4.92
CA ASP A 73 -22.57 -23.64 4.42
C ASP A 73 -22.50 -25.05 3.81
N VAL A 74 -23.29 -25.97 4.32
CA VAL A 74 -23.39 -27.36 3.83
C VAL A 74 -24.09 -27.46 2.48
N ALA A 75 -24.84 -26.43 2.07
CA ALA A 75 -25.57 -26.40 0.80
C ALA A 75 -24.67 -26.14 -0.42
N GLU A 76 -23.42 -25.69 -0.19
CA GLU A 76 -22.51 -25.30 -1.26
C GLU A 76 -21.76 -26.47 -1.89
N PRO A 77 -21.50 -26.44 -3.22
CA PRO A 77 -20.82 -27.51 -3.95
C PRO A 77 -19.29 -27.47 -3.73
N TRP A 78 -18.84 -27.81 -2.53
CA TRP A 78 -17.44 -27.74 -2.13
C TRP A 78 -16.52 -28.71 -2.88
N LEU A 79 -15.45 -28.17 -3.46
CA LEU A 79 -14.29 -28.92 -3.91
C LEU A 79 -13.27 -29.06 -2.77
N ILE A 80 -13.15 -30.28 -2.25
CA ILE A 80 -12.21 -30.64 -1.16
C ILE A 80 -10.84 -31.06 -1.71
N GLN A 81 -10.78 -31.54 -2.97
CA GLN A 81 -9.55 -32.01 -3.58
C GLN A 81 -8.67 -30.84 -4.07
N LEU A 82 -7.43 -30.79 -3.59
CA LEU A 82 -6.48 -29.70 -3.83
C LEU A 82 -5.84 -29.73 -5.23
N ASN A 83 -5.94 -30.85 -5.95
CA ASN A 83 -5.20 -31.12 -7.20
C ASN A 83 -6.09 -31.15 -8.45
N GLU A 84 -7.40 -30.95 -8.31
CA GLU A 84 -8.33 -30.94 -9.45
C GLU A 84 -8.61 -29.52 -9.92
N SER A 85 -8.64 -29.31 -11.25
CA SER A 85 -9.05 -28.04 -11.84
C SER A 85 -10.51 -27.74 -11.54
N ILE A 86 -10.81 -26.47 -11.25
CA ILE A 86 -12.17 -25.98 -10.98
C ILE A 86 -13.08 -26.29 -12.19
N SER A 87 -14.08 -27.13 -12.00
CA SER A 87 -15.25 -27.15 -12.88
C SER A 87 -16.13 -25.94 -12.58
N GLU A 88 -16.77 -25.34 -13.59
CA GLU A 88 -17.54 -24.07 -13.51
C GLU A 88 -18.59 -23.95 -12.37
N ASN A 89 -18.95 -25.05 -11.69
CA ASN A 89 -19.99 -25.10 -10.64
C ASN A 89 -19.47 -25.55 -9.25
N LYS A 90 -18.17 -25.48 -8.96
CA LYS A 90 -17.62 -25.88 -7.64
C LYS A 90 -16.87 -24.75 -6.95
N LEU A 91 -16.98 -24.70 -5.62
CA LEU A 91 -16.31 -23.70 -4.78
C LEU A 91 -15.10 -24.31 -4.06
N HIS A 92 -13.98 -23.60 -4.04
CA HIS A 92 -12.78 -24.06 -3.34
C HIS A 92 -12.90 -23.95 -1.83
N LEU A 93 -13.10 -25.08 -1.15
CA LEU A 93 -13.16 -25.12 0.31
C LEU A 93 -11.87 -24.57 0.95
N LEU A 94 -10.71 -24.81 0.33
CA LEU A 94 -9.43 -24.28 0.80
C LEU A 94 -9.41 -22.75 0.81
N TYR A 95 -9.90 -22.10 -0.24
CA TYR A 95 -9.92 -20.63 -0.31
C TYR A 95 -10.82 -20.07 0.78
N THR A 96 -12.07 -20.52 0.83
CA THR A 96 -13.05 -20.04 1.81
C THR A 96 -12.59 -20.28 3.24
N LEU A 97 -12.12 -21.48 3.58
CA LEU A 97 -11.61 -21.73 4.92
C LEU A 97 -10.36 -20.88 5.25
N THR A 98 -9.50 -20.59 4.28
CA THR A 98 -8.34 -19.74 4.56
C THR A 98 -8.75 -18.29 4.82
N HIS A 99 -9.77 -17.79 4.11
CA HIS A 99 -10.40 -16.48 4.35
C HIS A 99 -11.03 -16.43 5.76
N GLU A 100 -11.91 -17.39 6.08
CA GLU A 100 -12.60 -17.43 7.38
C GLU A 100 -11.64 -17.56 8.57
N ILE A 101 -10.58 -18.36 8.42
CA ILE A 101 -9.54 -18.43 9.46
C ILE A 101 -8.89 -17.06 9.69
N GLY A 102 -8.74 -16.23 8.64
CA GLY A 102 -8.25 -14.87 8.81
C GLY A 102 -9.15 -14.05 9.75
N HIS A 103 -10.47 -14.17 9.62
CA HIS A 103 -11.42 -13.55 10.55
C HIS A 103 -11.31 -14.10 11.97
N SER A 104 -11.16 -15.43 12.12
CA SER A 104 -10.88 -16.05 13.43
C SER A 104 -9.55 -15.63 14.04
N LEU A 105 -8.62 -15.12 13.24
CA LEU A 105 -7.37 -14.51 13.68
C LEU A 105 -7.45 -12.98 13.77
N GLU A 106 -8.66 -12.42 13.81
CA GLU A 106 -8.93 -10.99 14.04
C GLU A 106 -8.65 -10.08 12.82
N LEU A 107 -8.46 -10.65 11.63
CA LEU A 107 -8.41 -9.86 10.40
C LEU A 107 -9.81 -9.46 9.97
N SER A 108 -10.01 -8.19 9.64
CA SER A 108 -11.25 -7.70 9.03
C SER A 108 -11.23 -7.86 7.51
N TYR A 109 -12.39 -7.70 6.87
CA TYR A 109 -12.48 -7.65 5.41
C TYR A 109 -11.51 -6.62 4.84
N ASN A 110 -10.89 -6.98 3.73
CA ASN A 110 -10.03 -6.13 2.95
C ASN A 110 -10.72 -5.84 1.63
N HIS A 111 -10.93 -4.57 1.28
CA HIS A 111 -11.70 -4.19 0.10
C HIS A 111 -10.92 -4.36 -1.23
N ARG A 112 -9.71 -4.94 -1.21
CA ARG A 112 -8.94 -5.26 -2.41
C ARG A 112 -9.31 -6.65 -2.95
N ALA A 113 -9.67 -6.74 -4.22
CA ALA A 113 -10.02 -8.02 -4.86
C ALA A 113 -8.87 -9.04 -4.96
N ASP A 114 -7.63 -8.65 -4.65
CA ASP A 114 -6.46 -9.53 -4.61
C ASP A 114 -6.06 -9.98 -3.21
N SER A 115 -6.71 -9.45 -2.17
CA SER A 115 -6.51 -9.90 -0.80
C SER A 115 -7.30 -11.17 -0.58
N LEU A 116 -6.71 -12.11 0.16
CA LEU A 116 -7.44 -13.30 0.60
C LEU A 116 -8.64 -12.88 1.46
N MET A 117 -8.54 -11.78 2.23
CA MET A 117 -9.60 -11.23 3.07
C MET A 117 -10.65 -10.40 2.29
N PHE A 118 -10.72 -10.52 0.96
CA PHE A 118 -11.77 -9.89 0.15
C PHE A 118 -13.13 -10.58 0.34
N PRO A 119 -14.24 -9.84 0.60
CA PRO A 119 -15.53 -10.41 0.99
C PRO A 119 -16.24 -11.24 -0.10
N TYR A 120 -15.72 -11.27 -1.33
CA TYR A 120 -16.29 -12.08 -2.42
C TYR A 120 -15.25 -13.09 -2.89
N VAL A 121 -15.69 -14.32 -3.17
CA VAL A 121 -14.81 -15.32 -3.75
C VAL A 121 -14.35 -14.86 -5.14
N THR A 122 -13.06 -15.01 -5.38
CA THR A 122 -12.44 -14.78 -6.69
C THR A 122 -11.89 -16.12 -7.19
N ASP A 123 -11.70 -16.29 -8.50
CA ASP A 123 -11.14 -17.50 -9.13
C ASP A 123 -9.64 -17.72 -8.82
N ARG A 124 -9.18 -17.25 -7.66
CA ARG A 124 -7.78 -17.22 -7.24
C ARG A 124 -7.48 -18.36 -6.27
N SER A 125 -6.23 -18.83 -6.32
CA SER A 125 -5.70 -19.77 -5.34
C SER A 125 -5.64 -19.14 -3.94
N ALA A 126 -5.76 -19.96 -2.89
CA ALA A 126 -5.63 -19.55 -1.48
C ALA A 126 -4.20 -19.06 -1.16
N THR A 127 -3.89 -17.85 -1.60
CA THR A 127 -2.56 -17.23 -1.50
C THR A 127 -2.72 -15.89 -0.78
N LEU A 128 -1.87 -15.66 0.22
CA LEU A 128 -1.91 -14.41 0.99
C LEU A 128 -1.30 -13.28 0.16
N SER A 129 -2.03 -12.17 0.07
CA SER A 129 -1.44 -10.92 -0.40
C SER A 129 -0.45 -10.40 0.63
N ILE A 130 0.45 -9.50 0.21
CA ILE A 130 1.40 -8.87 1.14
C ILE A 130 0.68 -8.12 2.28
N GLU A 131 -0.51 -7.57 2.04
CA GLU A 131 -1.28 -6.91 3.09
C GLU A 131 -1.90 -7.90 4.07
N ASP A 132 -2.31 -9.09 3.62
CA ASP A 132 -2.76 -10.16 4.52
C ASP A 132 -1.60 -10.61 5.42
N ILE A 133 -0.41 -10.81 4.84
CA ILE A 133 0.83 -11.18 5.57
C ILE A 133 1.19 -10.09 6.59
N LEU A 134 1.20 -8.83 6.17
CA LEU A 134 1.55 -7.73 7.07
C LEU A 134 0.49 -7.51 8.15
N ALA A 135 -0.79 -7.68 7.83
CA ALA A 135 -1.87 -7.55 8.81
C ALA A 135 -1.75 -8.63 9.88
N ILE A 136 -1.54 -9.89 9.49
CA ILE A 136 -1.40 -10.99 10.45
C ILE A 136 -0.09 -10.89 11.27
N GLN A 137 1.01 -10.44 10.66
CA GLN A 137 2.27 -10.24 11.37
C GLN A 137 2.24 -9.07 12.35
N ARG A 138 1.38 -8.06 12.15
CA ARG A 138 1.18 -6.99 13.14
C ARG A 138 0.50 -7.51 14.40
N LEU A 139 -0.40 -8.48 14.27
CA LEU A 139 -1.11 -9.08 15.39
C LEU A 139 -0.25 -10.11 16.12
N TYR A 140 0.44 -10.98 15.37
CA TYR A 140 1.08 -12.17 15.95
C TYR A 140 2.58 -12.29 15.67
N GLY A 141 3.21 -11.31 15.04
CA GLY A 141 4.64 -11.35 14.71
C GLY A 141 5.00 -12.33 13.58
N LYS A 142 6.25 -12.25 13.11
CA LYS A 142 6.78 -13.09 12.01
C LYS A 142 7.27 -14.44 12.51
N ASN A 143 7.20 -15.47 11.66
CA ASN A 143 7.78 -16.78 11.94
C ASN A 143 9.31 -16.69 12.07
N GLN A 144 9.88 -17.12 13.21
CA GLN A 144 11.34 -17.09 13.44
C GLN A 144 12.07 -18.27 12.80
N ASN A 145 11.35 -19.29 12.32
CA ASN A 145 11.92 -20.48 11.68
C ASN A 145 12.10 -20.36 10.16
N GLU A 146 12.06 -19.14 9.60
CA GLU A 146 12.52 -18.91 8.23
C GLU A 146 14.04 -19.15 8.16
N VAL A 147 14.43 -20.38 7.83
CA VAL A 147 15.77 -20.68 7.33
C VAL A 147 16.02 -19.78 6.12
N PRO A 148 17.09 -18.96 6.14
CA PRO A 148 17.38 -18.06 5.03
C PRO A 148 17.69 -18.90 3.78
N SER A 149 16.86 -18.76 2.73
CA SER A 149 17.21 -19.25 1.41
C SER A 149 18.39 -18.42 0.89
N THR A 150 19.60 -18.89 1.18
CA THR A 150 20.86 -18.33 0.73
C THR A 150 21.03 -18.52 -0.78
N ARG A 151 20.68 -17.49 -1.55
CA ARG A 151 21.54 -17.01 -2.64
C ARG A 151 21.31 -15.54 -2.89
N SER A 152 21.93 -14.71 -2.07
CA SER A 152 22.33 -13.34 -2.42
C SER A 152 23.81 -13.22 -2.07
N PRO A 153 24.65 -12.69 -2.97
CA PRO A 153 26.08 -12.50 -2.68
C PRO A 153 26.26 -11.49 -1.53
N PRO A 154 27.37 -11.59 -0.78
CA PRO A 154 27.52 -10.92 0.50
C PRO A 154 27.65 -9.41 0.32
N VAL A 155 26.77 -8.65 0.99
CA VAL A 155 26.98 -7.24 1.26
C VAL A 155 27.91 -7.15 2.46
N THR A 156 29.15 -6.75 2.20
CA THR A 156 30.03 -6.17 3.22
C THR A 156 29.26 -5.06 3.95
N THR A 157 29.10 -5.24 5.25
CA THR A 157 28.63 -4.23 6.19
C THR A 157 29.59 -3.04 6.15
N ASP A 158 29.20 -2.00 5.42
CA ASP A 158 29.64 -0.65 5.73
C ASP A 158 28.57 -0.01 6.62
N THR A 159 28.95 0.19 7.87
CA THR A 159 28.23 0.95 8.89
C THR A 159 28.07 2.41 8.46
N ARG A 160 27.12 2.70 7.57
CA ARG A 160 26.55 4.04 7.43
C ARG A 160 25.17 4.07 8.03
N LYS A 161 25.05 4.79 9.15
CA LYS A 161 23.81 5.24 9.78
C LYS A 161 22.82 5.72 8.72
N THR A 162 21.86 4.88 8.31
CA THR A 162 20.70 5.33 7.54
C THR A 162 19.75 6.00 8.53
N SER A 163 19.82 7.32 8.58
CA SER A 163 18.78 8.17 9.14
C SER A 163 17.41 7.66 8.68
N THR A 164 16.52 7.32 9.60
CA THR A 164 15.11 7.04 9.34
C THR A 164 14.46 8.34 8.84
N GLN A 165 14.51 8.58 7.53
CA GLN A 165 14.02 9.81 6.92
C GLN A 165 12.49 9.89 7.04
N ASN A 166 12.00 10.90 7.77
CA ASN A 166 10.57 11.14 7.94
C ASN A 166 9.99 11.84 6.69
N LEU A 167 8.74 11.54 6.36
CA LEU A 167 8.01 12.22 5.28
C LEU A 167 7.96 13.74 5.51
N CYS A 168 7.77 14.17 6.74
CA CYS A 168 7.63 15.58 7.10
C CYS A 168 8.93 16.39 7.04
N ASP A 169 10.08 15.71 6.96
CA ASP A 169 11.39 16.37 6.84
C ASP A 169 11.82 16.51 5.37
N LEU A 170 11.01 16.04 4.42
CA LEU A 170 11.36 16.10 3.01
C LEU A 170 11.24 17.53 2.47
N PRO A 171 12.31 18.10 1.89
CA PRO A 171 12.27 19.45 1.32
C PRO A 171 11.49 19.52 -0.01
N TYR A 172 11.29 18.36 -0.66
CA TYR A 172 10.53 18.15 -1.89
C TYR A 172 10.31 16.64 -2.10
N VAL A 173 9.50 16.28 -3.08
CA VAL A 173 9.32 14.89 -3.55
C VAL A 173 9.70 14.79 -5.03
N ASP A 174 10.17 13.62 -5.45
CA ASP A 174 10.58 13.39 -6.84
C ASP A 174 9.39 13.11 -7.73
N ASN A 175 8.44 12.28 -7.26
CA ASN A 175 7.23 11.96 -8.02
C ASN A 175 6.03 11.85 -7.09
N VAL A 176 4.84 12.12 -7.64
CA VAL A 176 3.54 11.97 -6.97
C VAL A 176 2.60 11.21 -7.89
N LEU A 177 2.01 10.13 -7.40
CA LEU A 177 0.97 9.36 -8.09
C LEU A 177 -0.29 9.35 -7.22
N VAL A 178 -1.35 9.98 -7.71
CA VAL A 178 -2.65 10.00 -7.04
C VAL A 178 -3.51 8.88 -7.63
N LEU A 179 -3.86 7.89 -6.80
CA LEU A 179 -4.80 6.82 -7.14
C LEU A 179 -6.06 6.92 -6.26
N LYS A 180 -7.07 6.10 -6.56
CA LYS A 180 -8.41 6.18 -5.96
C LYS A 180 -8.46 6.30 -4.43
N HIS A 181 -7.54 5.66 -3.71
CA HIS A 181 -7.54 5.65 -2.23
C HIS A 181 -6.23 6.14 -1.60
N HIS A 182 -5.15 6.25 -2.39
CA HIS A 182 -3.82 6.52 -1.88
C HIS A 182 -3.05 7.46 -2.81
N ILE A 183 -2.24 8.31 -2.20
CA ILE A 183 -1.24 9.14 -2.87
C ILE A 183 0.11 8.49 -2.59
N PHE A 184 0.82 8.12 -3.65
CA PHE A 184 2.17 7.59 -3.55
C PHE A 184 3.15 8.72 -3.83
N VAL A 185 4.13 8.88 -2.96
CA VAL A 185 5.23 9.80 -3.18
C VAL A 185 6.55 9.08 -3.16
N THR A 186 7.45 9.49 -4.03
CA THR A 186 8.83 8.97 -4.07
C THR A 186 9.81 10.06 -3.68
N TYR A 187 10.84 9.65 -2.96
CA TYR A 187 12.02 10.47 -2.72
C TYR A 187 13.24 9.53 -2.73
N ARG A 188 14.13 9.76 -3.68
CA ARG A 188 15.26 8.89 -4.03
C ARG A 188 14.77 7.48 -4.33
N LYS A 189 15.20 6.50 -3.53
CA LYS A 189 14.81 5.08 -3.67
C LYS A 189 13.73 4.68 -2.66
N SER A 190 13.10 5.65 -2.01
CA SER A 190 12.08 5.43 -1.00
C SER A 190 10.71 5.85 -1.50
N ILE A 191 9.69 5.10 -1.09
CA ILE A 191 8.28 5.36 -1.37
C ILE A 191 7.51 5.53 -0.05
N TRP A 192 6.59 6.49 -0.03
CA TRP A 192 5.60 6.65 1.01
C TRP A 192 4.21 6.51 0.41
N VAL A 193 3.33 5.89 1.18
CA VAL A 193 1.92 5.69 0.82
C VAL A 193 1.09 6.51 1.78
N ILE A 194 0.44 7.54 1.25
CA ILE A 194 -0.38 8.49 2.00
C ILE A 194 -1.84 8.16 1.71
N ALA A 195 -2.66 8.00 2.74
CA ALA A 195 -4.11 7.87 2.55
C ALA A 195 -4.66 9.16 1.92
N ILE A 196 -5.63 9.07 1.02
CA ILE A 196 -6.18 10.25 0.31
C ILE A 196 -6.74 11.33 1.26
N ASN A 197 -7.16 10.93 2.46
CA ASN A 197 -7.62 11.83 3.51
C ASN A 197 -6.47 12.53 4.26
N GLY A 198 -5.21 12.22 3.94
CA GLY A 198 -3.99 12.83 4.46
C GLY A 198 -3.68 12.53 5.92
N LYS A 199 -4.56 11.83 6.64
CA LYS A 199 -4.45 11.60 8.09
C LYS A 199 -3.43 10.52 8.46
N ARG A 200 -3.11 9.63 7.53
CA ARG A 200 -2.22 8.49 7.77
C ARG A 200 -1.30 8.33 6.57
N TYR A 201 -0.03 8.03 6.83
CA TYR A 201 0.92 7.63 5.81
C TYR A 201 1.83 6.52 6.35
N LYS A 202 2.39 5.72 5.42
CA LYS A 202 3.32 4.62 5.70
C LYS A 202 4.59 4.84 4.88
N GLY A 203 5.75 4.61 5.49
CA GLY A 203 7.07 4.71 4.85
C GLY A 203 8.15 5.21 5.82
N PRO A 204 9.41 5.34 5.36
CA PRO A 204 9.88 5.01 4.02
C PRO A 204 9.89 3.50 3.76
N LEU A 205 9.37 3.08 2.60
CA LEU A 205 9.53 1.73 2.06
C LEU A 205 10.56 1.78 0.92
N ALA A 206 11.30 0.70 0.65
CA ALA A 206 12.15 0.68 -0.53
C ALA A 206 11.30 0.56 -1.80
N LEU A 207 11.63 1.34 -2.83
CA LEU A 207 10.90 1.34 -4.10
C LEU A 207 10.81 -0.07 -4.71
N ASN A 208 11.91 -0.83 -4.63
CA ASN A 208 11.98 -2.20 -5.17
C ASN A 208 11.21 -3.23 -4.34
N ASP A 209 10.87 -2.93 -3.07
CA ASP A 209 9.98 -3.81 -2.29
C ASP A 209 8.56 -3.74 -2.84
N TYR A 210 8.16 -2.56 -3.32
CA TYR A 210 6.85 -2.29 -3.89
C TYR A 210 6.77 -2.68 -5.38
N LEU A 211 7.83 -2.39 -6.15
CA LEU A 211 7.91 -2.66 -7.59
C LEU A 211 9.11 -3.56 -7.91
N ARG A 212 8.96 -4.86 -7.63
CA ARG A 212 10.06 -5.85 -7.71
C ARG A 212 10.63 -6.07 -9.12
N PHE A 213 9.89 -5.68 -10.16
CA PHE A 213 10.35 -5.77 -11.54
C PHE A 213 11.34 -4.66 -11.91
N LEU A 214 11.52 -3.63 -11.07
CA LEU A 214 12.43 -2.53 -11.36
C LEU A 214 13.91 -2.92 -11.10
N PRO A 215 14.83 -2.51 -11.99
CA PRO A 215 16.25 -2.72 -11.77
C PRO A 215 16.77 -1.88 -10.59
N ALA A 216 17.85 -2.32 -9.95
CA ALA A 216 18.40 -1.68 -8.74
C ALA A 216 18.87 -0.22 -8.94
N ASN A 217 19.22 0.16 -10.17
CA ASN A 217 19.67 1.49 -10.57
C ASN A 217 18.60 2.30 -11.31
N VAL A 218 17.32 1.95 -11.14
CA VAL A 218 16.22 2.71 -11.75
C VAL A 218 16.20 4.17 -11.23
N SER A 219 15.99 5.11 -12.14
CA SER A 219 15.62 6.50 -11.82
C SER A 219 14.27 6.79 -12.42
N ILE A 220 13.27 7.07 -11.59
CA ILE A 220 11.92 7.41 -12.05
C ILE A 220 11.89 8.88 -12.43
N ASN A 221 11.51 9.16 -13.68
CA ASN A 221 11.40 10.49 -14.25
C ASN A 221 9.99 11.05 -14.11
N ALA A 222 8.98 10.22 -14.36
CA ALA A 222 7.58 10.61 -14.24
C ALA A 222 6.70 9.38 -14.04
N VAL A 223 5.55 9.57 -13.43
CA VAL A 223 4.55 8.52 -13.24
C VAL A 223 3.15 9.13 -13.29
N TYR A 224 2.22 8.45 -13.95
CA TYR A 224 0.82 8.85 -13.99
C TYR A 224 -0.10 7.63 -14.11
N GLN A 225 -1.37 7.79 -13.75
CA GLN A 225 -2.40 6.81 -14.03
C GLN A 225 -3.13 7.24 -15.31
N ARG A 226 -3.16 6.35 -16.31
CA ARG A 226 -3.80 6.65 -17.59
C ARG A 226 -5.33 6.52 -17.49
N PRO A 227 -6.09 7.03 -18.47
CA PRO A 227 -7.56 6.93 -18.45
C PRO A 227 -8.11 5.49 -18.42
N SER A 228 -7.36 4.51 -18.95
CA SER A 228 -7.71 3.08 -18.86
C SER A 228 -7.25 2.40 -17.56
N GLU A 229 -6.87 3.19 -16.56
CA GLU A 229 -6.51 2.80 -15.19
C GLU A 229 -5.10 2.22 -14.98
N GLU A 230 -4.40 1.76 -16.02
CA GLU A 230 -3.01 1.31 -15.82
C GLU A 230 -2.09 2.48 -15.40
N ILE A 231 -1.00 2.13 -14.72
CA ILE A 231 0.00 3.09 -14.30
C ILE A 231 1.12 3.08 -15.33
N VAL A 232 1.46 4.26 -15.83
CA VAL A 232 2.59 4.47 -16.75
C VAL A 232 3.71 5.13 -15.97
N MET A 233 4.91 4.55 -16.08
CA MET A 233 6.11 5.06 -15.43
C MET A 233 7.22 5.24 -16.46
N PHE A 234 7.73 6.47 -16.56
CA PHE A 234 8.95 6.78 -17.29
C PHE A 234 10.13 6.63 -16.35
N ALA A 235 11.08 5.77 -16.72
CA ALA A 235 12.29 5.59 -15.94
C ALA A 235 13.48 5.31 -16.85
N ASN A 236 14.53 6.12 -16.70
CA ASN A 236 15.71 6.13 -17.58
C ASN A 236 15.28 6.39 -19.05
N ASN A 237 15.47 5.44 -19.97
CA ASN A 237 15.03 5.51 -21.38
C ASN A 237 13.91 4.51 -21.70
N LYS A 238 13.16 4.07 -20.67
CA LYS A 238 12.11 3.07 -20.79
C LYS A 238 10.80 3.58 -20.22
N ILE A 239 9.72 3.10 -20.83
CA ILE A 239 8.36 3.25 -20.35
C ILE A 239 7.91 1.89 -19.80
N TYR A 240 7.40 1.89 -18.59
CA TYR A 240 6.80 0.73 -17.92
C TYR A 240 5.28 0.93 -17.90
N MET A 241 4.55 -0.12 -18.27
CA MET A 241 3.10 -0.18 -18.12
C MET A 241 2.77 -1.17 -17.01
N ILE A 242 2.01 -0.73 -16.02
CA ILE A 242 1.79 -1.47 -14.78
C ILE A 242 0.30 -1.64 -14.58
N ASP A 243 -0.15 -2.87 -14.42
CA ASP A 243 -1.56 -3.17 -14.19
C ASP A 243 -1.98 -2.68 -12.80
N TYR A 244 -3.09 -1.95 -12.74
CA TYR A 244 -3.73 -1.52 -11.49
C TYR A 244 -5.03 -2.33 -11.31
N PRO A 245 -5.31 -2.90 -10.12
CA PRO A 245 -4.69 -2.62 -8.81
C PRO A 245 -3.55 -3.56 -8.38
N SER A 246 -3.06 -4.44 -9.26
CA SER A 246 -2.09 -5.49 -8.92
C SER A 246 -0.65 -5.00 -8.75
N PHE A 247 -0.33 -3.82 -9.30
CA PHE A 247 1.03 -3.26 -9.40
C PHE A 247 2.03 -4.21 -10.07
N GLN A 248 1.55 -5.06 -10.98
CA GLN A 248 2.39 -5.97 -11.77
C GLN A 248 2.75 -5.33 -13.10
N LEU A 249 3.94 -5.65 -13.60
CA LEU A 249 4.36 -5.23 -14.93
C LEU A 249 3.47 -5.92 -15.98
N LYS A 250 2.83 -5.11 -16.83
CA LYS A 250 1.96 -5.61 -17.89
C LYS A 250 2.78 -6.41 -18.91
N ASN A 251 2.21 -7.50 -19.41
CA ASN A 251 2.89 -8.34 -20.39
C ASN A 251 3.30 -7.54 -21.65
N GLY A 252 4.51 -7.78 -22.15
CA GLY A 252 5.08 -7.04 -23.29
C GLY A 252 5.73 -5.69 -22.95
N TRP A 253 5.89 -5.37 -21.65
CA TRP A 253 6.58 -4.18 -21.14
C TRP A 253 7.78 -4.58 -20.27
N PRO A 254 8.76 -3.68 -20.02
CA PRO A 254 8.86 -2.31 -20.51
C PRO A 254 9.26 -2.21 -21.98
N LYS A 255 8.99 -1.04 -22.58
CA LYS A 255 9.45 -0.66 -23.92
C LYS A 255 10.45 0.49 -23.82
N THR A 256 11.42 0.52 -24.72
CA THR A 256 12.33 1.67 -24.84
C THR A 256 11.64 2.82 -25.57
N TYR A 257 12.22 4.01 -25.46
CA TYR A 257 11.78 5.18 -26.24
C TYR A 257 11.79 4.90 -27.75
N SER A 258 12.83 4.23 -28.25
CA SER A 258 12.94 3.88 -29.66
C SER A 258 11.86 2.90 -30.13
N ASP A 259 11.43 1.95 -29.28
CA ASP A 259 10.35 1.00 -29.60
C ASP A 259 8.98 1.69 -29.83
N LEU A 260 8.83 2.92 -29.33
CA LEU A 260 7.60 3.72 -29.37
C LEU A 260 7.76 5.01 -30.20
N ASN A 261 8.84 5.13 -30.97
CA ASN A 261 9.18 6.31 -31.79
C ASN A 261 9.36 7.62 -31.00
N PHE A 262 9.80 7.53 -29.74
CA PHE A 262 10.24 8.67 -28.95
C PHE A 262 11.69 9.02 -29.33
N PRO A 263 12.10 10.30 -29.27
CA PRO A 263 13.49 10.66 -29.43
C PRO A 263 14.36 9.93 -28.39
N ALA A 264 15.46 9.31 -28.82
CA ALA A 264 16.28 8.45 -27.95
C ALA A 264 16.87 9.21 -26.74
N GLU A 265 17.22 10.49 -26.94
CA GLU A 265 17.82 11.36 -25.92
C GLU A 265 16.78 12.22 -25.17
N MET A 266 15.48 11.95 -25.36
CA MET A 266 14.42 12.72 -24.70
C MET A 266 14.51 12.61 -23.18
N HIS A 267 14.56 13.74 -22.48
CA HIS A 267 14.58 13.78 -21.02
C HIS A 267 13.21 14.16 -20.47
N VAL A 268 12.43 13.15 -20.09
CA VAL A 268 11.14 13.35 -19.42
C VAL A 268 11.35 14.00 -18.05
N ASN A 269 10.65 15.10 -17.81
CA ASN A 269 10.66 15.84 -16.55
C ASN A 269 9.43 15.53 -15.70
N ALA A 270 8.25 15.45 -16.31
CA ALA A 270 6.99 15.18 -15.64
C ALA A 270 5.95 14.66 -16.64
N ALA A 271 4.91 14.00 -16.14
CA ALA A 271 3.77 13.57 -16.97
C ALA A 271 2.49 13.64 -16.16
N LEU A 272 1.39 14.05 -16.77
CA LEU A 272 0.09 14.14 -16.11
C LEU A 272 -1.07 13.84 -17.06
N VAL A 273 -2.23 13.53 -16.48
CA VAL A 273 -3.51 13.42 -17.20
C VAL A 273 -4.43 14.56 -16.77
N THR A 274 -4.99 15.27 -17.75
CA THR A 274 -5.90 16.40 -17.50
C THR A 274 -7.31 15.94 -17.12
N ASN A 275 -8.21 16.86 -16.76
CA ASN A 275 -9.61 16.54 -16.51
C ASN A 275 -10.34 16.04 -17.76
N ARG A 276 -9.84 16.38 -18.95
CA ARG A 276 -10.37 15.92 -20.24
C ARG A 276 -9.83 14.54 -20.66
N GLY A 277 -9.01 13.90 -19.82
CA GLY A 277 -8.38 12.61 -20.14
C GLY A 277 -7.24 12.73 -21.16
N GLN A 278 -6.73 13.93 -21.41
CA GLN A 278 -5.55 14.11 -22.26
C GLN A 278 -4.30 13.90 -21.43
N THR A 279 -3.33 13.17 -21.97
CA THR A 279 -2.05 12.94 -21.31
C THR A 279 -0.97 13.83 -21.92
N TYR A 280 -0.33 14.63 -21.07
CA TYR A 280 0.81 15.47 -21.45
C TYR A 280 2.08 14.98 -20.76
N VAL A 281 3.14 14.86 -21.55
CA VAL A 281 4.51 14.56 -21.07
C VAL A 281 5.36 15.80 -21.29
N ILE A 282 5.92 16.33 -20.22
CA ILE A 282 6.82 17.49 -20.22
C ILE A 282 8.25 16.97 -20.27
N PHE A 283 9.03 17.49 -21.19
CA PHE A 283 10.39 17.01 -21.46
C PHE A 283 11.30 18.14 -21.92
N ASP A 284 12.61 17.90 -21.79
CA ASP A 284 13.68 18.83 -22.16
C ASP A 284 13.45 20.26 -21.65
N GLY A 285 12.83 20.35 -20.48
CA GLY A 285 12.53 21.58 -19.75
C GLY A 285 11.23 22.28 -20.17
N ASP A 286 11.09 22.66 -21.44
CA ASP A 286 9.99 23.53 -21.92
C ASP A 286 9.15 22.94 -23.06
N SER A 287 9.39 21.68 -23.42
CA SER A 287 8.62 20.98 -24.46
C SER A 287 7.54 20.10 -23.83
N VAL A 288 6.40 19.99 -24.52
CA VAL A 288 5.25 19.20 -24.08
C VAL A 288 4.79 18.31 -25.23
N ALA A 289 4.73 17.01 -25.00
CA ALA A 289 4.18 16.04 -25.93
C ALA A 289 2.75 15.68 -25.50
N LEU A 290 1.80 15.74 -26.44
CA LEU A 290 0.48 15.12 -26.26
C LEU A 290 0.59 13.65 -26.67
N MET A 291 0.22 12.76 -25.76
CA MET A 291 0.32 11.32 -25.97
C MET A 291 -0.93 10.77 -26.68
N ASN A 292 -0.71 9.81 -27.58
CA ASN A 292 -1.74 8.85 -27.97
C ASN A 292 -1.68 7.66 -27.00
N GLU A 293 -2.69 7.57 -26.14
CA GLU A 293 -2.76 6.51 -25.14
C GLU A 293 -2.96 5.11 -25.77
N CYS A 294 -3.60 4.99 -26.94
CA CYS A 294 -3.91 3.67 -27.51
C CYS A 294 -2.67 2.87 -27.90
N ASP A 295 -1.69 3.53 -28.51
CA ASP A 295 -0.45 2.92 -28.99
C ASP A 295 0.79 3.38 -28.20
N MET A 296 0.60 4.28 -27.23
CA MET A 296 1.64 4.88 -26.41
C MET A 296 2.69 5.64 -27.21
N THR A 297 2.27 6.36 -28.26
CA THR A 297 3.13 7.22 -29.10
C THR A 297 2.87 8.71 -28.90
N ILE A 298 3.76 9.57 -29.43
CA ILE A 298 3.57 11.03 -29.41
C ILE A 298 2.70 11.45 -30.59
N ARG A 299 1.61 12.15 -30.31
CA ARG A 299 0.70 12.68 -31.33
C ARG A 299 1.16 14.05 -31.86
N GLU A 300 1.54 14.94 -30.96
CA GLU A 300 1.92 16.32 -31.30
C GLU A 300 2.81 16.92 -30.21
N TYR A 301 3.57 17.95 -30.60
CA TYR A 301 4.47 18.69 -29.72
C TYR A 301 3.98 20.13 -29.55
N HIS A 302 4.15 20.64 -28.34
CA HIS A 302 3.79 21.99 -27.91
C HIS A 302 4.88 22.58 -27.02
N SER A 303 4.77 23.89 -26.75
CA SER A 303 5.57 24.55 -25.71
C SER A 303 4.83 24.57 -24.37
N LEU A 304 5.56 24.42 -23.27
CA LEU A 304 5.04 24.47 -21.91
C LEU A 304 4.24 25.76 -21.65
N LYS A 305 4.73 26.90 -22.14
CA LYS A 305 4.06 28.20 -21.96
C LYS A 305 2.72 28.31 -22.67
N VAL A 306 2.50 27.52 -23.73
CA VAL A 306 1.25 27.50 -24.49
C VAL A 306 0.21 26.65 -23.77
N ILE A 307 0.60 25.46 -23.31
CA ILE A 307 -0.34 24.52 -22.67
C ILE A 307 -0.58 24.87 -21.20
N PHE A 308 0.47 25.29 -20.49
CA PHE A 308 0.43 25.59 -19.05
C PHE A 308 1.09 26.97 -18.77
N PRO A 309 0.47 28.08 -19.21
CA PRO A 309 1.00 29.41 -19.00
C PRO A 309 1.20 29.72 -17.51
N GLY A 310 2.36 30.30 -17.18
CA GLY A 310 2.75 30.64 -15.82
C GLY A 310 3.44 29.50 -15.05
N ILE A 311 3.50 28.28 -15.59
CA ILE A 311 4.34 27.21 -15.06
C ILE A 311 5.78 27.42 -15.49
N SER A 312 6.70 27.26 -14.55
CA SER A 312 8.14 27.37 -14.76
C SER A 312 8.71 26.18 -15.55
N SER A 313 9.84 26.41 -16.20
CA SER A 313 10.53 25.39 -16.98
C SER A 313 11.04 24.23 -16.11
N SER A 314 11.11 23.04 -16.69
CA SER A 314 11.63 21.82 -16.04
C SER A 314 10.93 21.45 -14.71
N PRO A 315 9.60 21.31 -14.67
CA PRO A 315 8.91 20.80 -13.49
C PRO A 315 9.41 19.38 -13.19
N THR A 316 9.70 19.08 -11.93
CA THR A 316 10.18 17.77 -11.47
C THR A 316 9.06 16.76 -11.28
N ALA A 317 7.82 17.21 -11.09
CA ALA A 317 6.64 16.36 -11.07
C ALA A 317 5.42 17.17 -11.50
N ALA A 318 4.43 16.48 -12.07
CA ALA A 318 3.14 17.06 -12.34
C ALA A 318 2.06 15.99 -12.15
N TYR A 319 0.92 16.36 -11.56
CA TYR A 319 -0.15 15.42 -11.31
C TYR A 319 -1.50 16.13 -11.20
N ARG A 320 -2.58 15.41 -11.47
CA ARG A 320 -3.93 15.88 -11.18
C ARG A 320 -4.30 15.48 -9.77
N TYR A 321 -4.68 16.46 -8.96
CA TYR A 321 -5.16 16.20 -7.60
C TYR A 321 -6.64 15.83 -7.59
N ILE A 322 -7.13 15.31 -6.47
CA ILE A 322 -8.48 14.74 -6.30
C ILE A 322 -9.62 15.74 -6.55
N ASN A 323 -9.33 17.04 -6.43
CA ASN A 323 -10.28 18.13 -6.70
C ASN A 323 -10.23 18.62 -8.16
N GLY A 324 -9.52 17.91 -9.05
CA GLY A 324 -9.36 18.26 -10.45
C GLY A 324 -8.32 19.35 -10.74
N SER A 325 -7.72 19.99 -9.72
CA SER A 325 -6.63 20.95 -9.98
C SER A 325 -5.35 20.24 -10.41
N LEU A 326 -4.60 20.85 -11.32
CA LEU A 326 -3.31 20.34 -11.79
C LEU A 326 -2.21 20.94 -10.92
N HIS A 327 -1.33 20.10 -10.41
CA HIS A 327 -0.27 20.47 -9.49
C HIS A 327 1.06 20.25 -10.19
N PHE A 328 1.96 21.24 -10.11
CA PHE A 328 3.30 21.17 -10.65
C PHE A 328 4.30 21.42 -9.53
N LEU A 329 5.31 20.56 -9.46
CA LEU A 329 6.42 20.70 -8.54
C LEU A 329 7.66 21.05 -9.33
N GLN A 330 8.45 22.00 -8.83
CA GLN A 330 9.78 22.29 -9.32
C GLN A 330 10.71 22.32 -8.12
N LYS A 331 11.23 21.14 -7.73
CA LYS A 331 11.95 20.96 -6.48
C LYS A 331 11.14 21.52 -5.29
N ARG A 332 11.60 22.64 -4.71
CA ARG A 332 10.98 23.29 -3.54
C ARG A 332 9.84 24.24 -3.89
N GLN A 333 9.50 24.42 -5.16
CA GLN A 333 8.40 25.27 -5.58
C GLN A 333 7.18 24.44 -5.99
N TYR A 334 6.02 24.98 -5.67
CA TYR A 334 4.71 24.39 -5.93
C TYR A 334 3.86 25.37 -6.73
N TYR A 335 3.15 24.86 -7.73
CA TYR A 335 2.18 25.62 -8.50
C TYR A 335 0.86 24.84 -8.63
N LYS A 336 -0.24 25.50 -8.29
CA LYS A 336 -1.60 25.03 -8.52
C LYS A 336 -2.18 25.68 -9.77
N PHE A 337 -2.36 24.90 -10.81
CA PHE A 337 -2.90 25.35 -12.09
C PHE A 337 -4.36 24.93 -12.24
N ASN A 338 -5.18 25.87 -12.71
CA ASN A 338 -6.58 25.62 -13.07
C ASN A 338 -6.68 25.44 -14.58
N GLU A 339 -7.00 24.22 -15.01
CA GLU A 339 -7.13 23.86 -16.43
C GLU A 339 -8.24 24.66 -17.15
N PHE A 340 -9.32 25.02 -16.45
CA PHE A 340 -10.45 25.71 -17.06
C PHE A 340 -10.16 27.18 -17.33
N THR A 341 -9.51 27.86 -16.39
CA THR A 341 -9.12 29.28 -16.55
C THR A 341 -7.76 29.44 -17.23
N GLN A 342 -7.00 28.36 -17.37
CA GLN A 342 -5.62 28.34 -17.86
C GLN A 342 -4.71 29.30 -17.08
N THR A 343 -4.84 29.33 -15.76
CA THR A 343 -4.07 30.22 -14.90
C THR A 343 -3.50 29.51 -13.68
N VAL A 344 -2.35 29.98 -13.21
CA VAL A 344 -1.80 29.62 -11.91
C VAL A 344 -2.63 30.31 -10.83
N THR A 345 -3.33 29.50 -10.02
CA THR A 345 -4.20 29.97 -8.93
C THR A 345 -3.48 30.11 -7.60
N ASN A 346 -2.36 29.40 -7.43
CA ASN A 346 -1.50 29.50 -6.27
C ASN A 346 -0.07 29.10 -6.65
N ALA A 347 0.91 29.81 -6.11
CA ALA A 347 2.32 29.51 -6.24
C ALA A 347 2.98 29.76 -4.89
N ASP A 348 3.66 28.75 -4.35
CA ASP A 348 4.27 28.81 -3.02
C ASP A 348 5.47 27.86 -2.94
N ASN A 349 6.14 27.83 -1.80
CA ASN A 349 7.08 26.77 -1.48
C ASN A 349 6.35 25.45 -1.23
N PHE A 350 7.00 24.34 -1.58
CA PHE A 350 6.51 23.00 -1.33
C PHE A 350 6.33 22.77 0.17
N ASP A 351 5.14 22.30 0.56
CA ASP A 351 4.78 21.89 1.91
C ASP A 351 3.89 20.65 1.81
N MET A 352 4.05 19.70 2.74
CA MET A 352 3.31 18.43 2.73
C MET A 352 1.78 18.59 2.82
N LYS A 353 1.28 19.76 3.24
CA LYS A 353 -0.15 20.11 3.20
C LYS A 353 -0.74 20.07 1.80
N ILE A 354 0.04 20.27 0.73
CA ILE A 354 -0.47 20.15 -0.64
C ILE A 354 -0.93 18.72 -0.96
N LEU A 355 -0.41 17.74 -0.22
CA LEU A 355 -0.79 16.32 -0.25
C LEU A 355 -1.71 15.94 0.92
N ASN A 356 -2.30 16.94 1.57
CA ASN A 356 -3.18 16.82 2.74
C ASN A 356 -2.50 16.24 4.00
N VAL A 357 -1.17 16.17 4.03
CA VAL A 357 -0.44 15.70 5.21
C VAL A 357 -0.13 16.88 6.13
N ASN A 358 -0.74 16.86 7.31
CA ASN A 358 -0.43 17.82 8.37
C ASN A 358 0.78 17.32 9.15
N CYS A 359 1.93 17.86 8.82
CA CYS A 359 3.14 17.64 9.60
C CYS A 359 3.05 18.45 10.90
N PRO A 360 3.12 17.81 12.08
CA PRO A 360 3.21 18.54 13.33
C PRO A 360 4.42 19.46 13.27
N THR A 361 4.25 20.71 13.65
CA THR A 361 5.37 21.64 13.77
C THR A 361 6.26 21.18 14.92
N ASP A 362 7.28 20.39 14.56
CA ASP A 362 8.34 19.87 15.42
C ASP A 362 8.95 20.94 16.34
N GLY A 363 8.81 22.22 16.01
CA GLY A 363 9.27 23.33 16.86
C GLY A 363 8.70 23.27 18.28
N LEU A 364 7.40 23.08 18.47
CA LEU A 364 6.80 23.12 19.80
C LEU A 364 7.02 21.81 20.57
N LEU A 365 6.91 20.67 19.88
CA LEU A 365 7.11 19.34 20.47
C LEU A 365 8.57 19.07 20.82
N ARG A 366 9.54 19.51 19.97
CA ARG A 366 10.96 19.47 20.31
C ARG A 366 11.31 20.45 21.41
N GLN A 367 10.73 21.65 21.43
CA GLN A 367 10.90 22.58 22.56
C GLN A 367 10.36 21.99 23.86
N LEU A 368 9.21 21.33 23.82
CA LEU A 368 8.64 20.63 24.97
C LEU A 368 9.50 19.45 25.42
N GLN A 369 9.98 18.61 24.50
CA GLN A 369 10.91 17.51 24.81
C GLN A 369 12.23 18.00 25.38
N ASP A 370 12.79 19.08 24.83
CA ASP A 370 14.05 19.65 25.28
C ASP A 370 13.90 20.33 26.66
N LEU A 371 12.74 20.93 26.93
CA LEU A 371 12.39 21.45 28.25
C LEU A 371 12.17 20.32 29.26
N LEU A 372 11.51 19.23 28.88
CA LEU A 372 11.32 18.03 29.70
C LEU A 372 12.67 17.37 30.04
N ASN A 373 13.56 17.24 29.06
CA ASN A 373 14.89 16.67 29.26
C ASN A 373 15.74 17.54 30.20
N ARG A 374 15.65 18.88 30.08
CA ARG A 374 16.30 19.80 31.03
C ARG A 374 15.73 19.69 32.44
N LEU A 375 14.42 19.56 32.59
CA LEU A 375 13.78 19.38 33.90
C LEU A 375 14.16 18.04 34.55
N LEU A 376 14.23 16.97 33.77
CA LEU A 376 14.69 15.66 34.24
C LEU A 376 16.18 15.68 34.64
N GLN A 377 17.03 16.39 33.90
CA GLN A 377 18.43 16.59 34.27
C GLN A 377 18.59 17.46 35.52
N SER A 378 17.73 18.46 35.74
CA SER A 378 17.76 19.27 36.97
C SER A 378 17.27 18.51 38.21
N ASN A 379 16.36 17.54 38.06
CA ASN A 379 15.96 16.67 39.17
C ASN A 379 17.08 15.70 39.58
N ASN A 380 17.84 15.16 38.61
CA ASN A 380 19.00 14.32 38.92
C ASN A 380 20.17 15.08 39.58
N LEU A 381 20.23 16.41 39.42
CA LEU A 381 21.23 17.25 40.11
C LEU A 381 20.81 17.62 41.55
N LEU A 382 19.52 17.51 41.89
CA LEU A 382 19.04 17.74 43.25
C LEU A 382 19.20 16.50 44.13
N GLU A 383 19.08 15.29 43.57
CA GLU A 383 19.31 14.03 44.30
C GLU A 383 20.80 13.76 44.62
N TYR A 384 21.73 14.32 43.83
CA TYR A 384 23.17 14.15 44.09
C TYR A 384 23.75 15.16 45.10
N SER A 385 22.95 16.11 45.58
CA SER A 385 23.41 17.18 46.49
C SER A 385 23.14 16.92 47.97
N THR A 386 22.49 15.81 48.32
CA THR A 386 22.08 15.50 49.71
C THR A 386 22.83 14.35 50.39
N GLU A 387 23.85 13.74 49.76
CA GLU A 387 24.60 12.62 50.36
C GLU A 387 26.05 12.94 50.82
N ASP A 388 26.60 14.14 50.56
CA ASP A 388 28.01 14.48 50.89
C ASP A 388 28.18 15.45 52.09
N ALA A 389 27.30 15.40 53.09
CA ALA A 389 27.46 16.21 54.31
C ALA A 389 27.15 15.42 55.58
N LEU A 390 27.91 14.37 55.87
CA LEU A 390 27.99 13.68 57.17
C LEU A 390 29.28 12.83 57.24
N ASP A 391 30.43 13.48 57.33
CA ASP A 391 31.63 12.94 58.01
C ASP A 391 32.65 14.07 58.18
N ASP A 392 32.57 14.76 59.33
CA ASP A 392 33.70 15.27 60.15
C ASP A 392 33.17 15.87 61.47
#